data_AF-A0AA90NNC1-F1
#
_entry.id   AF-A0AA90NNC1-F1
#
_cell.length_a   1.000
_cell.length_b   1.000
_cell.length_c   1.000
_cell.angle_alpha   90.00
_cell.angle_beta   90.00
_cell.angle_gamma   90.00
#
_symmetry.space_group_name_H-M   'P 1'
#
loop_
_entity.id
_entity.type
_entity.pdbx_description
1 polymer ?
#
loop_
_entity_poly.entity_id
_entity_poly.type
_entity_poly.pdbx_seq_one_letter_code
_entity_poly.pdbx_strand_id
1 'polypeptide(L)'
;MALGRRKSGKQRSDANVDPYASIGQPEHHAIPEPVTDETQVLGSGEGPYDLAQLESIEGLEDGRLDLGSLVLAMPPEAQLQVEMSPEGQPVGVHLDTPVGRITPGVFAAPKKGGQWREVVTELGDSLRENGAQVTIEDGHWGREVVGVQPDGVLRFIGIDGPRWMIRFVVAAPAEAAEQAAQLARAMLAETVVRRGTEPRPARDHLEIELPSELVAQLQQAMAQQAQQQQDAAASIAEQVAQRAAANGPAALRQGNQDRLTRGSALSRLKHQD
;
A
#
# COMPACT_ATOMS: atom_id res chain seq x y z
N MET A 1 -101.44 5.71 -25.84
CA MET A 1 -101.48 5.89 -24.38
C MET A 1 -100.82 4.70 -23.71
N ALA A 2 -99.67 4.90 -23.04
CA ALA A 2 -99.19 4.10 -21.91
C ALA A 2 -97.93 4.78 -21.35
N LEU A 3 -98.04 5.29 -20.12
CA LEU A 3 -96.99 5.89 -19.31
C LEU A 3 -96.30 4.79 -18.48
N GLY A 4 -94.98 4.89 -18.23
CA GLY A 4 -94.29 3.88 -17.41
C GLY A 4 -92.84 4.14 -16.97
N ARG A 5 -92.57 5.33 -16.41
CA ARG A 5 -91.63 5.71 -15.33
C ARG A 5 -90.47 4.75 -14.91
N ARG A 6 -89.25 5.32 -14.79
CA ARG A 6 -88.18 5.21 -13.73
C ARG A 6 -86.77 5.12 -14.38
N LYS A 7 -85.66 5.62 -13.84
CA LYS A 7 -85.29 6.52 -12.72
C LYS A 7 -83.82 6.91 -12.93
N SER A 8 -83.49 8.16 -12.60
CA SER A 8 -82.18 8.84 -12.56
C SER A 8 -80.93 8.00 -12.22
N GLY A 9 -79.83 8.26 -12.93
CA GLY A 9 -78.47 7.78 -12.62
C GLY A 9 -77.39 8.57 -13.38
N LYS A 10 -77.01 9.71 -12.79
CA LYS A 10 -75.90 10.65 -13.07
C LYS A 10 -74.62 10.07 -13.74
N GLN A 11 -74.36 10.54 -14.96
CA GLN A 11 -73.14 11.23 -15.45
C GLN A 11 -71.75 10.83 -14.92
N ARG A 12 -70.85 10.44 -15.85
CA ARG A 12 -69.49 11.00 -16.14
C ARG A 12 -68.64 9.89 -16.81
N SER A 13 -68.43 9.89 -18.12
CA SER A 13 -67.55 10.74 -18.95
C SER A 13 -66.06 10.53 -18.66
N ASP A 14 -65.47 9.83 -19.63
CA ASP A 14 -64.14 9.98 -20.23
C ASP A 14 -62.90 9.67 -19.38
N ALA A 15 -62.30 8.55 -19.80
CA ALA A 15 -60.92 8.17 -19.54
C ALA A 15 -59.98 9.30 -19.98
N ASN A 16 -59.33 9.92 -19.00
CA ASN A 16 -58.17 10.75 -19.21
C ASN A 16 -56.93 9.90 -18.94
N VAL A 17 -56.24 9.50 -20.00
CA VAL A 17 -54.98 8.78 -19.96
C VAL A 17 -53.88 9.82 -19.77
N ASP A 18 -53.17 9.77 -18.65
CA ASP A 18 -52.10 10.69 -18.31
C ASP A 18 -50.86 10.43 -19.19
N PRO A 19 -50.40 11.38 -20.02
CA PRO A 19 -49.26 11.19 -20.93
C PRO A 19 -47.88 11.26 -20.23
N TYR A 20 -47.82 11.31 -18.90
CA TYR A 20 -46.57 11.33 -18.12
C TYR A 20 -46.22 10.04 -17.36
N ALA A 21 -46.94 8.94 -17.60
CA ALA A 21 -46.63 7.63 -17.01
C ALA A 21 -45.43 6.94 -17.70
N SER A 22 -44.25 7.60 -17.72
CA SER A 22 -42.97 6.91 -17.96
C SER A 22 -41.80 7.82 -17.60
N ILE A 23 -41.58 8.04 -16.30
CA ILE A 23 -40.25 8.41 -15.80
C ILE A 23 -39.82 7.24 -14.92
N GLY A 24 -38.86 6.47 -15.43
CA GLY A 24 -38.24 5.38 -14.70
C GLY A 24 -37.80 5.87 -13.32
N GLN A 25 -38.11 5.07 -12.31
CA GLN A 25 -37.63 5.27 -10.96
C GLN A 25 -36.11 5.50 -11.02
N PRO A 26 -35.54 6.48 -10.30
CA PRO A 26 -34.11 6.50 -10.10
C PRO A 26 -33.75 5.19 -9.42
N GLU A 27 -32.87 4.42 -10.06
CA GLU A 27 -32.36 3.18 -9.52
C GLU A 27 -31.80 3.51 -8.14
N HIS A 28 -32.43 2.95 -7.11
CA HIS A 28 -31.97 3.07 -5.73
C HIS A 28 -30.52 2.58 -5.72
N HIS A 29 -29.57 3.50 -5.73
CA HIS A 29 -28.19 3.22 -5.34
C HIS A 29 -28.30 2.72 -3.90
N ALA A 30 -28.31 1.40 -3.73
CA ALA A 30 -28.46 0.78 -2.45
C ALA A 30 -27.37 1.37 -1.54
N ILE A 31 -27.82 2.08 -0.51
CA ILE A 31 -26.94 2.39 0.61
C ILE A 31 -26.51 1.01 1.11
N PRO A 32 -25.20 0.68 1.17
CA PRO A 32 -24.79 -0.59 1.75
C PRO A 32 -25.43 -0.68 3.13
N GLU A 33 -26.15 -1.78 3.38
CA GLU A 33 -26.80 -2.01 4.66
C GLU A 33 -25.76 -1.93 5.79
N PRO A 34 -26.13 -1.44 6.98
CA PRO A 34 -25.20 -1.43 8.11
C PRO A 34 -24.72 -2.86 8.37
N VAL A 35 -23.40 -3.03 8.41
CA VAL A 35 -22.71 -4.30 8.69
C VAL A 35 -23.36 -4.96 9.90
N THR A 36 -24.04 -6.07 9.67
CA THR A 36 -24.69 -6.88 10.69
C THR A 36 -23.63 -7.46 11.63
N ASP A 37 -24.02 -7.68 12.89
CA ASP A 37 -23.23 -8.35 13.93
C ASP A 37 -23.11 -9.87 13.64
N GLU A 38 -22.75 -10.20 12.40
CA GLU A 38 -22.66 -11.54 11.89
C GLU A 38 -21.26 -12.10 12.12
N THR A 39 -21.23 -13.31 12.66
CA THR A 39 -20.00 -14.05 12.88
C THR A 39 -19.36 -14.38 11.53
N GLN A 40 -18.08 -14.07 11.38
CA GLN A 40 -17.29 -14.25 10.18
C GLN A 40 -16.44 -15.52 10.26
N VAL A 41 -16.35 -16.25 9.14
CA VAL A 41 -15.49 -17.43 9.02
C VAL A 41 -14.20 -17.06 8.29
N LEU A 42 -13.07 -17.18 8.98
CA LEU A 42 -11.75 -16.93 8.41
C LEU A 42 -11.47 -17.89 7.24
N GLY A 43 -10.97 -17.37 6.13
CA GLY A 43 -10.65 -18.16 4.93
C GLY A 43 -11.84 -18.47 4.02
N SER A 44 -12.99 -17.83 4.25
CA SER A 44 -14.15 -17.88 3.34
C SER A 44 -13.93 -17.12 2.03
N GLY A 45 -12.91 -16.24 1.98
CA GLY A 45 -12.66 -15.31 0.88
C GLY A 45 -13.58 -14.09 0.89
N GLU A 46 -14.35 -13.86 1.96
CA GLU A 46 -15.31 -12.75 2.09
C GLU A 46 -14.75 -11.57 2.90
N GLY A 47 -13.47 -11.62 3.29
CA GLY A 47 -12.81 -10.54 4.01
C GLY A 47 -12.73 -9.23 3.21
N PRO A 48 -12.18 -8.16 3.78
CA PRO A 48 -11.42 -8.15 5.01
C PRO A 48 -12.29 -8.38 6.25
N TYR A 49 -11.74 -9.12 7.20
CA TYR A 49 -12.44 -9.53 8.41
C TYR A 49 -12.20 -8.56 9.55
N ASP A 50 -13.17 -8.42 10.46
CA ASP A 50 -12.94 -7.82 11.77
C ASP A 50 -12.60 -8.93 12.76
N LEU A 51 -11.45 -8.83 13.45
CA LEU A 51 -11.03 -9.82 14.43
C LEU A 51 -12.12 -10.09 15.49
N ALA A 52 -12.86 -9.06 15.91
CA ALA A 52 -13.90 -9.18 16.93
C ALA A 52 -15.14 -9.92 16.44
N GLN A 53 -15.29 -10.08 15.12
CA GLN A 53 -16.42 -10.78 14.49
C GLN A 53 -16.04 -12.19 14.03
N LEU A 54 -14.78 -12.60 14.09
CA LEU A 54 -14.37 -13.96 13.73
C LEU A 54 -14.98 -15.01 14.67
N GLU A 55 -15.47 -16.11 14.09
CA GLU A 55 -15.96 -17.28 14.84
C GLU A 55 -14.85 -17.91 15.70
N SER A 56 -13.65 -17.98 15.13
CA SER A 56 -12.45 -18.54 15.76
C SER A 56 -11.22 -17.80 15.25
N ILE A 57 -10.20 -17.74 16.11
CA ILE A 57 -8.85 -17.26 15.75
C ILE A 57 -7.90 -18.41 15.37
N GLU A 58 -8.40 -19.64 15.32
CA GLU A 58 -7.63 -20.79 14.87
C GLU A 58 -7.23 -20.61 13.40
N GLY A 59 -5.95 -20.87 13.09
CA GLY A 59 -5.39 -20.66 11.75
C GLY A 59 -5.20 -19.18 11.36
N LEU A 60 -5.35 -18.23 12.30
CA LEU A 60 -5.12 -16.81 12.02
C LEU A 60 -3.70 -16.54 11.51
N GLU A 61 -2.71 -17.25 12.06
CA GLU A 61 -1.30 -17.11 11.70
C GLU A 61 -0.90 -17.97 10.49
N ASP A 62 -1.79 -18.84 10.00
CA ASP A 62 -1.48 -19.75 8.90
C ASP A 62 -1.31 -18.98 7.58
N GLY A 63 -0.05 -18.74 7.20
CA GLY A 63 0.29 -17.99 5.98
C GLY A 63 0.01 -16.48 6.08
N ARG A 64 -0.25 -15.95 7.28
CA ARG A 64 -0.49 -14.52 7.52
C ARG A 64 0.55 -13.94 8.46
N LEU A 65 0.88 -12.67 8.25
CA LEU A 65 1.78 -11.90 9.08
C LEU A 65 0.96 -11.00 10.01
N ASP A 66 1.07 -11.21 11.33
CA ASP A 66 0.48 -10.30 12.31
C ASP A 66 1.34 -9.03 12.42
N LEU A 67 0.74 -7.87 12.17
CA LEU A 67 1.32 -6.55 12.25
C LEU A 67 0.64 -5.69 13.34
N GLY A 68 0.11 -6.32 14.39
CA GLY A 68 -0.63 -5.68 15.47
C GLY A 68 -2.06 -5.38 15.06
N SER A 69 -2.30 -4.21 14.47
CA SER A 69 -3.63 -3.78 14.02
C SER A 69 -4.11 -4.42 12.70
N LEU A 70 -3.22 -5.14 12.03
CA LEU A 70 -3.42 -5.73 10.72
C LEU A 70 -2.81 -7.13 10.69
N VAL A 71 -3.57 -8.15 10.33
CA VAL A 71 -3.04 -9.49 10.05
C VAL A 71 -3.19 -9.74 8.55
N LEU A 72 -2.05 -9.77 7.86
CA LEU A 72 -1.98 -9.66 6.40
C LEU A 72 -1.61 -11.00 5.77
N ALA A 73 -2.40 -11.46 4.81
CA ALA A 73 -2.05 -12.62 4.00
C ALA A 73 -0.87 -12.28 3.08
N MET A 74 0.23 -13.01 3.24
CA MET A 74 1.47 -12.75 2.51
C MET A 74 1.51 -13.59 1.22
N PRO A 75 1.59 -12.98 0.02
CA PRO A 75 1.84 -13.73 -1.20
C PRO A 75 3.18 -14.45 -1.12
N PRO A 76 3.32 -15.67 -1.67
CA PRO A 76 4.55 -16.47 -1.57
C PRO A 76 5.82 -15.77 -2.07
N GLU A 77 5.69 -14.89 -3.05
CA GLU A 77 6.82 -14.17 -3.67
C GLU A 77 6.93 -12.71 -3.18
N ALA A 78 6.14 -12.31 -2.18
CA ALA A 78 6.16 -10.95 -1.66
C ALA A 78 7.33 -10.74 -0.70
N GLN A 79 7.99 -9.59 -0.83
CA GLN A 79 9.00 -9.11 0.11
C GLN A 79 8.43 -7.96 0.93
N LEU A 80 8.47 -8.09 2.25
CA LEU A 80 8.03 -7.05 3.18
C LEU A 80 9.15 -6.01 3.37
N GLN A 81 8.83 -4.76 3.09
CA GLN A 81 9.61 -3.60 3.49
C GLN A 81 8.88 -2.85 4.60
N VAL A 82 9.62 -2.45 5.63
CA VAL A 82 9.06 -1.66 6.74
C VAL A 82 9.48 -0.21 6.58
N GLU A 83 8.52 0.70 6.69
CA GLU A 83 8.77 2.13 6.81
C GLU A 83 8.93 2.49 8.29
N MET A 84 10.04 3.14 8.62
CA MET A 84 10.36 3.58 9.98
C MET A 84 10.24 5.10 10.09
N SER A 85 9.71 5.60 11.20
CA SER A 85 9.74 7.01 11.55
C SER A 85 11.18 7.48 11.84
N PRO A 86 11.45 8.80 11.84
CA PRO A 86 12.73 9.35 12.31
C PRO A 86 13.11 8.93 13.73
N GLU A 87 12.13 8.64 14.58
CA GLU A 87 12.29 8.14 15.95
C GLU A 87 12.51 6.62 16.01
N GLY A 88 12.50 5.93 14.86
CA GLY A 88 12.78 4.51 14.74
C GLY A 88 11.59 3.59 14.99
N GLN A 89 10.35 4.12 14.94
CA GLN A 89 9.13 3.32 15.11
C GLN A 89 8.57 2.88 13.75
N PRO A 90 8.05 1.65 13.60
CA PRO A 90 7.37 1.25 12.38
C PRO A 90 6.10 2.09 12.16
N VAL A 91 5.99 2.74 11.00
CA VAL A 91 4.84 3.59 10.63
C VAL A 91 4.05 3.04 9.45
N GLY A 92 4.63 2.10 8.71
CA GLY A 92 4.07 1.58 7.47
C GLY A 92 4.75 0.29 7.05
N VAL A 93 4.09 -0.45 6.17
CA VAL A 93 4.70 -1.56 5.45
C VAL A 93 4.38 -1.47 3.97
N HIS A 94 5.29 -1.99 3.14
CA HIS A 94 5.11 -2.17 1.72
C HIS A 94 5.42 -3.61 1.36
N LEU A 95 4.69 -4.16 0.40
CA LEU A 95 4.93 -5.47 -0.16
C LEU A 95 5.38 -5.31 -1.59
N ASP A 96 6.64 -5.67 -1.86
CA ASP A 96 7.13 -5.79 -3.22
C ASP A 96 6.79 -7.17 -3.75
N THR A 97 6.09 -7.22 -4.88
CA THR A 97 5.66 -8.44 -5.55
C THR A 97 6.18 -8.44 -7.00
N PRO A 98 6.17 -9.58 -7.70
CA PRO A 98 6.58 -9.64 -9.11
C PRO A 98 5.77 -8.73 -10.05
N VAL A 99 4.56 -8.33 -9.65
CA VAL A 99 3.62 -7.57 -10.50
C VAL A 99 3.49 -6.10 -10.07
N GLY A 100 4.10 -5.71 -8.95
CA GLY A 100 4.00 -4.35 -8.42
C GLY A 100 4.16 -4.29 -6.90
N ARG A 101 3.96 -3.10 -6.35
CA ARG A 101 4.02 -2.82 -4.91
C ARG A 101 2.62 -2.63 -4.34
N ILE A 102 2.35 -3.24 -3.19
CA ILE A 102 1.10 -3.09 -2.43
C ILE A 102 1.43 -2.48 -1.07
N THR A 103 0.81 -1.36 -0.76
CA THR A 103 0.96 -0.65 0.52
C THR A 103 -0.37 -0.65 1.27
N PRO A 104 -0.54 -1.52 2.27
CA PRO A 104 -1.71 -1.50 3.12
C PRO A 104 -1.65 -0.34 4.12
N GLY A 105 -2.81 0.21 4.45
CA GLY A 105 -2.98 1.16 5.55
C GLY A 105 -4.33 0.93 6.22
N VAL A 106 -4.32 0.91 7.56
CA VAL A 106 -5.54 0.77 8.38
C VAL A 106 -5.74 2.03 9.20
N PHE A 107 -6.97 2.50 9.25
CA PHE A 107 -7.35 3.77 9.84
C PHE A 107 -8.53 3.54 10.79
N ALA A 108 -8.61 4.34 11.85
CA ALA A 108 -9.82 4.43 12.64
C ALA A 108 -10.94 5.13 11.85
N ALA A 109 -12.15 4.58 11.90
CA ALA A 109 -13.31 5.11 11.19
C ALA A 109 -14.48 5.44 12.15
N PRO A 110 -15.39 6.35 11.76
CA PRO A 110 -16.61 6.62 12.51
C PRO A 110 -17.52 5.39 12.60
N LYS A 111 -18.37 5.33 13.62
CA LYS A 111 -19.37 4.25 13.76
C LYS A 111 -20.36 4.16 12.59
N LYS A 112 -20.61 5.28 11.89
CA LYS A 112 -21.56 5.34 10.78
C LYS A 112 -21.00 4.80 9.46
N GLY A 113 -19.71 4.44 9.41
CA GLY A 113 -19.01 4.08 8.17
C GLY A 113 -18.96 5.25 7.17
N GLY A 114 -18.65 4.95 5.91
CA GLY A 114 -18.64 5.89 4.80
C GLY A 114 -17.34 6.67 4.64
N GLN A 115 -16.33 6.42 5.47
CA GLN A 115 -15.04 7.10 5.38
C GLN A 115 -14.34 6.75 4.06
N TRP A 116 -14.39 5.50 3.61
CA TRP A 116 -13.81 5.13 2.31
C TRP A 116 -14.41 5.93 1.15
N ARG A 117 -15.72 6.18 1.17
CA ARG A 117 -16.39 6.97 0.12
C ARG A 117 -15.90 8.42 0.05
N GLU A 118 -15.64 9.03 1.21
CA GLU A 118 -15.04 10.36 1.28
C GLU A 118 -13.61 10.33 0.75
N VAL A 119 -12.82 9.36 1.20
CA VAL A 119 -11.42 9.16 0.80
C VAL A 119 -11.28 8.90 -0.71
N VAL A 120 -12.20 8.16 -1.33
CA VAL A 120 -12.23 7.97 -2.80
C VAL A 120 -12.34 9.31 -3.55
N THR A 121 -13.15 10.23 -3.04
CA THR A 121 -13.32 11.56 -3.64
C THR A 121 -12.04 12.37 -3.49
N GLU A 122 -11.50 12.44 -2.26
CA GLU A 122 -10.26 13.16 -1.95
C GLU A 122 -9.05 12.63 -2.75
N LEU A 123 -8.89 11.30 -2.85
CA LEU A 123 -7.82 10.67 -3.63
C LEU A 123 -7.98 10.95 -5.12
N GLY A 124 -9.20 10.87 -5.64
CA GLY A 124 -9.46 11.15 -7.05
C GLY A 124 -9.09 12.58 -7.42
N ASP A 125 -9.44 13.55 -6.57
CA ASP A 125 -9.10 14.96 -6.79
C ASP A 125 -7.59 15.19 -6.66
N SER A 126 -6.95 14.65 -5.63
CA SER A 126 -5.50 14.76 -5.42
C SER A 126 -4.70 14.18 -6.60
N LEU A 127 -5.10 13.04 -7.16
CA LEU A 127 -4.42 12.46 -8.32
C LEU A 127 -4.58 13.33 -9.58
N ARG A 128 -5.76 13.94 -9.80
CA ARG A 128 -5.97 14.86 -10.93
C ARG A 128 -5.13 16.11 -10.79
N GLU A 129 -5.03 16.67 -9.59
CA GLU A 129 -4.17 17.82 -9.29
C GLU A 129 -2.69 17.52 -9.57
N ASN A 130 -2.28 16.27 -9.35
CA ASN A 130 -0.93 15.79 -9.66
C ASN A 130 -0.76 15.34 -11.13
N GLY A 131 -1.75 15.57 -12.00
CA GLY A 131 -1.64 15.33 -13.44
C GLY A 131 -1.91 13.90 -13.90
N ALA A 132 -2.40 13.02 -13.03
CA ALA A 132 -2.82 11.67 -13.42
C ALA A 132 -4.13 11.69 -14.20
N GLN A 133 -4.30 10.75 -15.13
CA GLN A 133 -5.63 10.46 -15.70
C GLN A 133 -6.38 9.57 -14.72
N VAL A 134 -7.49 10.08 -14.16
CA VAL A 134 -8.20 9.42 -13.05
C VAL A 134 -9.55 8.87 -13.49
N THR A 135 -9.75 7.59 -13.22
CA THR A 135 -11.02 6.87 -13.37
C THR A 135 -11.46 6.33 -12.01
N ILE A 136 -12.76 6.34 -11.74
CA ILE A 136 -13.36 5.63 -10.60
C ILE A 136 -14.03 4.39 -11.15
N GLU A 137 -13.67 3.22 -10.62
CA GLU A 137 -14.18 1.92 -11.07
C GLU A 137 -14.92 1.23 -9.93
N ASP A 138 -15.93 0.43 -10.25
CA ASP A 138 -16.60 -0.42 -9.26
C ASP A 138 -15.79 -1.71 -9.05
N GLY A 139 -15.25 -1.88 -7.86
CA GLY A 139 -14.54 -3.06 -7.40
C GLY A 139 -15.37 -3.94 -6.45
N HIS A 140 -14.77 -5.04 -5.99
CA HIS A 140 -15.46 -6.04 -5.15
C HIS A 140 -16.08 -5.44 -3.87
N TRP A 141 -15.36 -4.53 -3.21
CA TRP A 141 -15.82 -3.88 -1.98
C TRP A 141 -16.43 -2.49 -2.20
N GLY A 142 -16.62 -2.09 -3.45
CA GLY A 142 -17.09 -0.76 -3.83
C GLY A 142 -16.08 0.00 -4.68
N ARG A 143 -16.21 1.32 -4.70
CA ARG A 143 -15.44 2.18 -5.60
C ARG A 143 -13.94 2.11 -5.34
N GLU A 144 -13.19 1.98 -6.41
CA GLU A 144 -11.73 2.03 -6.45
C GLU A 144 -11.29 3.24 -7.28
N VAL A 145 -10.17 3.86 -6.89
CA VAL A 145 -9.58 4.98 -7.64
C VAL A 145 -8.44 4.46 -8.50
N VAL A 146 -8.44 4.75 -9.80
CA VAL A 146 -7.37 4.37 -10.73
C VAL A 146 -6.77 5.63 -11.32
N GLY A 147 -5.48 5.88 -11.04
CA GLY A 147 -4.70 6.95 -11.62
C GLY A 147 -3.64 6.40 -12.58
N VAL A 148 -3.69 6.81 -13.84
CA VAL A 148 -2.68 6.47 -14.85
C VAL A 148 -1.70 7.63 -15.01
N GLN A 149 -0.41 7.32 -14.90
CA GLN A 149 0.71 8.25 -15.02
C GLN A 149 1.79 7.66 -15.95
N PRO A 150 2.76 8.47 -16.42
CA PRO A 150 3.82 7.97 -17.32
C PRO A 150 4.69 6.86 -16.71
N ASP A 151 4.80 6.81 -15.38
CA ASP A 151 5.58 5.85 -14.60
C ASP A 151 4.81 4.57 -14.24
N GLY A 152 3.49 4.55 -14.45
CA GLY A 152 2.67 3.36 -14.22
C GLY A 152 1.23 3.68 -13.84
N VAL A 153 0.60 2.72 -13.15
CA VAL A 153 -0.77 2.80 -12.66
C VAL A 153 -0.76 2.74 -11.14
N LEU A 154 -1.45 3.70 -10.52
CA LEU A 154 -1.80 3.69 -9.11
C LEU A 154 -3.26 3.31 -8.97
N ARG A 155 -3.56 2.24 -8.24
CA ARG A 155 -4.93 1.84 -7.88
C ARG A 155 -5.10 1.87 -6.37
N PHE A 156 -6.21 2.43 -5.91
CA PHE A 156 -6.57 2.47 -4.49
C PHE A 156 -7.80 1.60 -4.28
N ILE A 157 -7.66 0.58 -3.45
CA ILE A 157 -8.71 -0.40 -3.11
C ILE A 157 -8.97 -0.27 -1.61
N GLY A 158 -10.22 -0.15 -1.18
CA GLY A 158 -10.50 0.02 0.25
C GLY A 158 -11.93 -0.25 0.62
N ILE A 159 -12.16 -0.36 1.93
CA ILE A 159 -13.47 -0.64 2.52
C ILE A 159 -13.52 -0.20 3.99
N ASP A 160 -14.71 0.22 4.42
CA ASP A 160 -15.03 0.46 5.83
C ASP A 160 -15.50 -0.83 6.51
N GLY A 161 -14.96 -1.13 7.68
CA GLY A 161 -15.51 -2.12 8.61
C GLY A 161 -15.98 -1.48 9.92
N PRO A 162 -16.24 -2.28 10.97
CA PRO A 162 -16.70 -1.77 12.27
C PRO A 162 -15.69 -0.82 12.94
N ARG A 163 -15.85 0.49 12.72
CA ARG A 163 -15.00 1.56 13.30
C ARG A 163 -13.54 1.54 12.82
N TRP A 164 -13.27 0.88 11.71
CA TRP A 164 -12.00 0.94 10.98
C TRP A 164 -12.26 1.06 9.48
N MET A 165 -11.26 1.52 8.76
CA MET A 165 -11.21 1.52 7.30
C MET A 165 -9.84 0.98 6.88
N ILE A 166 -9.82 0.12 5.87
CA ILE A 166 -8.58 -0.39 5.27
C ILE A 166 -8.46 0.09 3.84
N ARG A 167 -7.24 0.41 3.43
CA ARG A 167 -6.91 0.81 2.07
C ARG A 167 -5.60 0.17 1.62
N PHE A 168 -5.61 -0.44 0.46
CA PHE A 168 -4.42 -0.84 -0.29
C PHE A 168 -4.14 0.18 -1.38
N VAL A 169 -2.90 0.66 -1.43
CA VAL A 169 -2.36 1.41 -2.57
C VAL A 169 -1.54 0.43 -3.39
N VAL A 170 -1.93 0.24 -4.65
CA VAL A 170 -1.28 -0.67 -5.60
C VAL A 170 -0.57 0.16 -6.65
N ALA A 171 0.75 0.07 -6.71
CA ALA A 171 1.58 0.72 -7.71
C ALA A 171 2.19 -0.34 -8.63
N ALA A 172 1.92 -0.26 -9.93
CA ALA A 172 2.37 -1.26 -10.89
C ALA A 172 2.68 -0.66 -12.26
N PRO A 173 3.59 -1.27 -13.06
CA PRO A 173 3.69 -0.99 -14.48
C PRO A 173 2.33 -1.20 -15.18
N ALA A 174 2.08 -0.46 -16.26
CA ALA A 174 0.79 -0.48 -16.95
C ALA A 174 0.40 -1.89 -17.44
N GLU A 175 1.38 -2.67 -17.89
CA GLU A 175 1.22 -4.04 -18.37
C GLU A 175 0.89 -5.07 -17.26
N ALA A 176 1.17 -4.74 -16.00
CA ALA A 176 0.95 -5.62 -14.83
C ALA A 176 -0.15 -5.10 -13.89
N ALA A 177 -0.74 -3.94 -14.20
CA ALA A 177 -1.65 -3.23 -13.30
C ALA A 177 -2.89 -4.05 -12.91
N GLU A 178 -3.46 -4.81 -13.85
CA GLU A 178 -4.63 -5.65 -13.58
C GLU A 178 -4.26 -6.89 -12.74
N GLN A 179 -3.11 -7.50 -13.02
CA GLN A 179 -2.61 -8.63 -12.22
C GLN A 179 -2.28 -8.18 -10.78
N ALA A 180 -1.67 -7.01 -10.63
CA ALA A 180 -1.40 -6.41 -9.31
C ALA A 180 -2.70 -6.09 -8.56
N ALA A 181 -3.73 -5.59 -9.25
CA ALA A 181 -5.04 -5.37 -8.67
C ALA A 181 -5.67 -6.67 -8.18
N GLN A 182 -5.66 -7.73 -9.00
CA GLN A 182 -6.18 -9.05 -8.63
C GLN A 182 -5.46 -9.64 -7.41
N LEU A 183 -4.13 -9.54 -7.38
CA LEU A 183 -3.33 -9.97 -6.23
C LEU A 183 -3.70 -9.18 -4.97
N ALA A 184 -3.81 -7.85 -5.07
CA ALA A 184 -4.19 -6.99 -3.96
C ALA A 184 -5.59 -7.31 -3.42
N ARG A 185 -6.56 -7.60 -4.29
CA ARG A 185 -7.90 -8.04 -3.87
C ARG A 185 -7.84 -9.42 -3.20
N ALA A 186 -7.12 -10.39 -3.77
CA ALA A 186 -6.98 -11.71 -3.14
C ALA A 186 -6.36 -11.63 -1.74
N MET A 187 -5.37 -10.76 -1.56
CA MET A 187 -4.80 -10.46 -0.25
C MET A 187 -5.80 -9.79 0.70
N LEU A 188 -6.53 -8.78 0.23
CA LEU A 188 -7.49 -8.04 1.04
C LEU A 188 -8.64 -8.94 1.52
N ALA A 189 -9.08 -9.88 0.69
CA ALA A 189 -10.08 -10.90 1.02
C ALA A 189 -9.66 -11.85 2.15
N GLU A 190 -8.36 -11.96 2.39
CA GLU A 190 -7.77 -12.82 3.43
C GLU A 190 -7.19 -12.02 4.61
N THR A 191 -7.37 -10.70 4.61
CA THR A 191 -6.84 -9.80 5.62
C THR A 191 -7.77 -9.69 6.82
N VAL A 192 -7.21 -9.67 8.03
CA VAL A 192 -7.97 -9.44 9.27
C VAL A 192 -7.53 -8.10 9.88
N VAL A 193 -8.49 -7.28 10.27
CA VAL A 193 -8.25 -6.00 10.96
C VAL A 193 -8.49 -6.16 12.45
N ARG A 194 -7.52 -5.72 13.25
CA ARG A 194 -7.59 -5.65 14.72
C ARG A 194 -7.65 -4.18 15.13
N ARG A 195 -8.86 -3.61 15.16
CA ARG A 195 -9.06 -2.21 15.54
C ARG A 195 -8.71 -1.91 17.01
N GLY A 196 -8.81 -2.92 17.88
CA GLY A 196 -8.70 -2.73 19.33
C GLY A 196 -9.86 -1.92 19.92
N THR A 197 -9.82 -1.69 21.23
CA THR A 197 -10.93 -1.05 21.98
C THR A 197 -10.68 0.43 22.27
N GLU A 198 -9.45 0.92 22.05
CA GLU A 198 -9.05 2.27 22.39
C GLU A 198 -9.76 3.33 21.53
N PRO A 199 -10.30 4.40 22.15
CA PRO A 199 -10.81 5.54 21.42
C PRO A 199 -9.71 6.17 20.56
N ARG A 200 -9.94 6.28 19.25
CA ARG A 200 -9.07 7.02 18.33
C ARG A 200 -9.92 7.90 17.41
N PRO A 201 -9.50 9.14 17.11
CA PRO A 201 -10.11 9.98 16.09
C PRO A 201 -10.26 9.27 14.74
N ALA A 202 -11.29 9.65 13.99
CA ALA A 202 -11.45 9.13 12.63
C ALA A 202 -10.33 9.67 11.73
N ARG A 203 -9.85 8.84 10.79
CA ARG A 203 -8.70 9.06 9.89
C ARG A 203 -7.33 8.90 10.54
N ASP A 204 -7.24 8.67 11.85
CA ASP A 204 -5.96 8.32 12.47
C ASP A 204 -5.53 6.91 12.05
N HIS A 205 -4.24 6.76 11.74
CA HIS A 205 -3.65 5.46 11.47
C HIS A 205 -3.72 4.56 12.71
N LEU A 206 -4.00 3.28 12.47
CA LEU A 206 -3.81 2.25 13.49
C LEU A 206 -2.35 1.83 13.53
N GLU A 207 -1.89 1.50 14.73
CA GLU A 207 -0.48 1.22 14.99
C GLU A 207 -0.06 -0.11 14.34
N ILE A 208 1.09 -0.09 13.68
CA ILE A 208 1.72 -1.28 13.10
C ILE A 208 2.77 -1.76 14.09
N GLU A 209 2.68 -3.02 14.47
CA GLU A 209 3.64 -3.66 15.36
C GLU A 209 4.34 -4.78 14.60
N LEU A 210 5.68 -4.76 14.55
CA LEU A 210 6.40 -5.86 13.91
C LEU A 210 6.52 -7.05 14.86
N PRO A 211 6.34 -8.30 14.38
CA PRO A 211 6.65 -9.49 15.16
C PRO A 211 8.08 -9.46 15.70
N SER A 212 8.24 -9.87 16.96
CA SER A 212 9.54 -9.90 17.63
C SER A 212 10.58 -10.74 16.85
N GLU A 213 10.13 -11.81 16.20
CA GLU A 213 10.96 -12.64 15.34
C GLU A 213 11.51 -11.88 14.13
N LEU A 214 10.66 -11.08 13.47
CA LEU A 214 11.07 -10.25 12.34
C LEU A 214 12.04 -9.15 12.79
N VAL A 215 11.79 -8.51 13.92
CA VAL A 215 12.71 -7.54 14.52
C VAL A 215 14.07 -8.18 14.81
N ALA A 216 14.09 -9.38 15.39
CA ALA A 216 15.33 -10.09 15.68
C ALA A 216 16.10 -10.46 14.41
N GLN A 217 15.42 -10.90 13.35
CA GLN A 217 16.04 -11.18 12.05
C GLN A 217 16.64 -9.93 11.41
N LEU A 218 15.91 -8.81 11.42
CA LEU A 218 16.40 -7.53 10.92
C LEU A 218 17.67 -7.07 11.68
N GLN A 219 17.67 -7.18 13.01
CA GLN A 219 18.83 -6.85 13.84
C GLN A 219 20.04 -7.74 13.52
N GLN A 220 19.83 -9.05 13.32
CA GLN A 220 20.90 -9.98 12.95
C GLN A 220 21.48 -9.67 11.56
N ALA A 221 20.63 -9.38 10.58
CA ALA A 221 21.07 -9.01 9.23
C ALA A 221 21.91 -7.72 9.24
N MET A 222 21.48 -6.70 9.99
CA MET A 222 22.25 -5.46 10.15
C MET A 222 23.59 -5.69 10.84
N ALA A 223 23.63 -6.50 11.90
CA ALA A 223 24.87 -6.84 12.60
C ALA A 223 25.86 -7.58 11.68
N GLN A 224 25.38 -8.49 10.83
CA GLN A 224 26.21 -9.19 9.85
C GLN A 224 26.77 -8.24 8.79
N GLN A 225 25.96 -7.30 8.27
CA GLN A 225 26.44 -6.31 7.31
C GLN A 225 27.49 -5.37 7.93
N ALA A 226 27.28 -4.92 9.17
CA ALA A 226 28.25 -4.10 9.89
C ALA A 226 29.57 -4.85 10.10
N GLN A 227 29.51 -6.13 10.47
CA GLN A 227 30.70 -6.97 10.61
C GLN A 227 31.43 -7.16 9.27
N GLN A 228 30.71 -7.44 8.19
CA GLN A 228 31.30 -7.57 6.84
C GLN A 228 31.97 -6.27 6.38
N GLN A 229 31.39 -5.11 6.68
CA GLN A 229 32.01 -3.82 6.37
C GLN A 229 33.28 -3.58 7.20
N GLN A 230 33.29 -3.98 8.48
CA GLN A 230 34.47 -3.89 9.33
C GLN A 230 35.59 -4.83 8.86
N ASP A 231 35.26 -6.08 8.52
CA ASP A 231 36.23 -7.06 8.03
C ASP A 231 36.78 -6.65 6.66
N ALA A 232 35.92 -6.13 5.76
CA ALA A 232 36.34 -5.58 4.48
C ALA A 232 37.30 -4.39 4.68
N ALA A 233 36.95 -3.45 5.56
CA ALA A 233 37.81 -2.31 5.88
C ALA A 233 39.15 -2.74 6.49
N ALA A 234 39.13 -3.73 7.40
CA ALA A 234 40.34 -4.29 8.02
C ALA A 234 41.24 -4.97 6.98
N SER A 235 40.67 -5.77 6.08
CA SER A 235 41.42 -6.44 5.01
C SER A 235 42.07 -5.43 4.05
N ILE A 236 41.37 -4.34 3.71
CA ILE A 236 41.91 -3.26 2.88
C ILE A 236 43.05 -2.55 3.62
N ALA A 237 42.86 -2.22 4.90
CA ALA A 237 43.89 -1.58 5.71
C ALA A 237 45.14 -2.45 5.82
N GLU A 238 44.98 -3.76 6.01
CA GLU A 238 46.08 -4.71 6.09
C GLU A 238 46.81 -4.86 4.75
N GLN A 239 46.09 -4.94 3.62
CA GLN A 239 46.70 -4.93 2.29
C GLN A 239 47.50 -3.63 2.02
N VAL A 240 46.98 -2.47 2.43
CA VAL A 240 47.69 -1.18 2.31
C VAL A 240 48.96 -1.18 3.16
N ALA A 241 48.89 -1.67 4.41
CA ALA A 241 50.03 -1.76 5.30
C ALA A 241 51.11 -2.72 4.76
N GLN A 242 50.71 -3.90 4.26
CA GLN A 242 51.62 -4.86 3.63
C GLN A 242 52.28 -4.29 2.37
N ARG A 243 51.54 -3.57 1.53
CA ARG A 243 52.07 -2.92 0.32
C ARG A 243 53.03 -1.77 0.66
N ALA A 244 52.78 -1.02 1.73
CA ALA A 244 53.69 -0.01 2.25
C ALA A 244 54.99 -0.63 2.79
N ALA A 245 54.89 -1.76 3.51
CA ALA A 245 56.04 -2.49 4.04
C ALA A 245 56.88 -3.16 2.94
N ALA A 246 56.24 -3.76 1.94
CA ALA A 246 56.92 -4.44 0.82
C ALA A 246 57.68 -3.48 -0.11
N ASN A 247 57.19 -2.26 -0.30
CA ASN A 247 57.89 -1.26 -1.11
C ASN A 247 59.06 -0.58 -0.37
N GLY A 248 59.10 -0.65 0.96
CA GLY A 248 60.16 -0.10 1.81
C GLY A 248 60.43 1.42 1.64
N PRO A 249 61.06 2.08 2.62
CA PRO A 249 61.51 3.47 2.47
C PRO A 249 62.60 3.66 1.39
N ALA A 250 63.13 2.56 0.83
CA ALA A 250 64.13 2.57 -0.24
C ALA A 250 63.54 2.92 -1.63
N ALA A 251 62.34 2.45 -1.97
CA ALA A 251 61.73 2.71 -3.28
C ALA A 251 61.29 4.19 -3.43
N LEU A 252 60.85 4.83 -2.35
CA LEU A 252 60.56 6.27 -2.33
C LEU A 252 61.84 7.13 -2.37
N ARG A 253 62.95 6.65 -1.81
CA ARG A 253 64.27 7.30 -1.92
C ARG A 253 64.87 7.18 -3.32
N GLN A 254 64.75 6.02 -3.98
CA GLN A 254 65.17 5.84 -5.38
C GLN A 254 64.29 6.64 -6.35
N GLY A 255 62.96 6.61 -6.19
CA GLY A 255 62.05 7.37 -7.05
C GLY A 255 62.22 8.90 -6.95
N ASN A 256 62.52 9.43 -5.76
CA ASN A 256 62.85 10.86 -5.60
C ASN A 256 64.28 11.19 -6.06
N GLN A 257 65.27 10.31 -5.89
CA GLN A 257 66.62 10.52 -6.45
C GLN A 257 66.62 10.48 -7.98
N ASP A 258 65.86 9.58 -8.62
CA ASP A 258 65.74 9.51 -10.08
C ASP A 258 64.98 10.70 -10.68
N ARG A 259 64.03 11.28 -9.96
CA ARG A 259 63.36 12.54 -10.37
C ARG A 259 64.28 13.74 -10.26
N LEU A 260 65.11 13.82 -9.22
CA LEU A 260 66.05 14.91 -9.01
C LEU A 260 67.23 14.87 -10.01
N THR A 261 67.68 13.68 -10.42
CA THR A 261 68.74 13.52 -11.42
C THR A 261 68.24 13.73 -12.86
N ARG A 262 67.02 13.27 -13.20
CA ARG A 262 66.39 13.56 -14.51
C ARG A 262 65.96 15.01 -14.67
N GLY A 263 65.54 15.69 -13.60
CA GLY A 263 65.21 17.12 -13.63
C GLY A 263 66.42 18.04 -13.84
N SER A 264 67.63 17.62 -13.44
CA SER A 264 68.86 18.41 -13.60
C SER A 264 69.44 18.36 -15.02
N ALA A 265 69.16 17.30 -15.79
CA ALA A 265 69.67 17.14 -17.16
C ALA A 265 69.03 18.12 -18.16
N LEU A 266 67.82 18.60 -17.90
CA LEU A 266 67.13 19.59 -18.74
C LEU A 266 67.52 21.05 -18.45
N SER A 267 68.30 21.31 -17.38
CA SER A 267 68.73 22.67 -17.02
C SER A 267 70.13 23.03 -17.52
N ARG A 268 70.86 22.11 -18.20
CA ARG A 268 72.22 22.36 -18.71
C ARG A 268 72.31 22.64 -20.23
N LEU A 269 71.19 22.69 -20.93
CA LEU A 269 71.11 22.94 -22.38
C LEU A 269 70.65 24.37 -22.76
N LYS A 270 70.65 25.32 -21.82
CA LYS A 270 70.27 26.73 -22.08
C LYS A 270 71.40 27.76 -21.91
N HIS A 271 72.67 27.33 -21.88
CA HIS A 271 73.82 28.24 -21.75
C HIS A 271 74.94 28.03 -22.79
N GLN A 272 74.64 27.42 -23.93
CA GLN A 272 75.50 27.48 -25.11
C GLN A 272 74.64 27.94 -26.29
N ASP A 273 74.60 29.26 -26.45
CA ASP A 273 74.76 30.02 -27.70
C ASP A 273 74.34 31.48 -27.49
#